data_AF-A0A1A3D8U7-F1
#
_entry.id   AF-A0A1A3D8U7-F1
#
_cell.length_a   1.000
_cell.length_b   1.000
_cell.length_c   1.000
_cell.angle_alpha   90.00
_cell.angle_beta   90.00
_cell.angle_gamma   90.00
#
_symmetry.space_group_name_H-M   'P 1'
#
loop_
_entity.id
_entity.type
_entity.pdbx_description
1 polymer ?
#
loop_
_entity_poly.entity_id
_entity_poly.type
_entity_poly.pdbx_seq_one_letter_code
_entity_poly.pdbx_strand_id
1 'polypeptide(L)'
;MERVLGSLLVLGLALPWYFTQRATGSLPMGCLAGLGGLAVAVVILWWLSVQQDRYRADAQRRRDLKYARSGLRAIDRMSGTEFEEFVAAQLRVAGYSVTPTGGTGDYGVDLIASKDGVRMAVQCKRLAKAVGVAAVQQVVSGALQHGCNRTVVVT
;
A
#
# COMPACT_ATOMS: atom_id res chain seq x y z
N MET A 1 18.15 1.21 5.04
CA MET A 1 18.14 1.00 3.58
C MET A 1 19.04 2.00 2.87
N GLU A 2 18.94 3.30 3.17
CA GLU A 2 19.70 4.37 2.50
C GLU A 2 21.23 4.20 2.56
N ARG A 3 21.79 3.80 3.70
CA ARG A 3 23.25 3.56 3.84
C ARG A 3 23.78 2.42 2.96
N VAL A 4 22.95 1.39 2.72
CA VAL A 4 23.30 0.22 1.88
C VAL A 4 23.17 0.58 0.39
N LEU A 5 22.21 1.45 0.05
CA LEU A 5 22.03 1.97 -1.30
C LEU A 5 23.23 2.84 -1.72
N GLY A 6 23.67 3.73 -0.84
CA GLY A 6 24.80 4.62 -1.09
C GLY A 6 26.12 3.84 -1.31
N SER A 7 26.37 2.80 -0.52
CA SER A 7 27.59 1.99 -0.66
C SER A 7 27.60 1.14 -1.95
N LEU A 8 26.45 0.59 -2.38
CA LEU A 8 26.33 -0.16 -3.63
C LEU A 8 26.60 0.70 -4.87
N LEU A 9 26.12 1.95 -4.90
CA LEU A 9 26.36 2.88 -6.01
C LEU A 9 27.83 3.30 -6.08
N VAL A 10 28.44 3.59 -4.92
CA VAL A 10 29.86 3.95 -4.83
C VAL A 10 30.74 2.78 -5.29
N LEU A 11 30.44 1.55 -4.87
CA LEU A 11 31.18 0.35 -5.30
C LEU A 11 30.99 0.06 -6.79
N GLY A 12 29.77 0.24 -7.31
CA GLY A 12 29.45 0.08 -8.73
C GLY A 12 30.23 1.04 -9.63
N LEU A 13 30.55 2.24 -9.16
CA LEU A 13 31.38 3.21 -9.86
C LEU A 13 32.88 2.96 -9.64
N ALA A 14 33.30 2.79 -8.39
CA ALA A 14 34.70 2.81 -7.99
C ALA A 14 35.47 1.54 -8.38
N LEU A 15 34.86 0.35 -8.28
CA LEU A 15 35.54 -0.90 -8.59
C LEU A 15 35.87 -1.01 -10.09
N PRO A 16 34.92 -0.82 -11.02
CA PRO A 16 35.22 -0.92 -12.46
C PRO A 16 36.19 0.16 -12.92
N TRP A 17 36.05 1.39 -12.40
CA TRP A 17 37.02 2.47 -12.63
C TRP A 17 38.44 2.06 -12.23
N TYR A 18 38.62 1.61 -10.99
CA TYR A 18 39.93 1.33 -10.42
C TYR A 18 40.67 0.21 -11.18
N PHE A 19 39.97 -0.89 -11.47
CA PHE A 19 40.58 -2.02 -12.17
C PHE A 19 40.92 -1.70 -13.62
N THR A 20 40.06 -0.96 -14.34
CA THR A 20 40.32 -0.60 -15.74
C THR A 20 41.39 0.47 -15.89
N GLN A 21 41.43 1.46 -14.98
CA GLN A 21 42.50 2.44 -14.92
C GLN A 21 43.85 1.76 -14.63
N ARG A 22 43.89 0.81 -13.69
CA ARG A 22 45.10 0.07 -13.36
C ARG A 22 45.58 -0.85 -14.49
N ALA A 23 44.67 -1.41 -15.29
CA ALA A 23 45.00 -2.32 -16.39
C ALA A 23 45.41 -1.59 -17.69
N THR A 24 44.73 -0.49 -18.03
CA THR A 24 44.96 0.21 -19.32
C THR A 24 45.76 1.50 -19.19
N GLY A 25 45.86 2.09 -18.00
CA GLY A 25 46.46 3.41 -17.78
C GLY A 25 45.69 4.57 -18.41
N SER A 26 44.60 4.30 -19.13
CA SER A 26 43.83 5.30 -19.86
C SER A 26 42.68 5.84 -19.00
N LEU A 27 42.73 7.14 -18.70
CA LEU A 27 41.66 7.86 -18.01
C LEU A 27 40.28 7.69 -18.69
N PRO A 28 40.14 7.82 -20.03
CA PRO A 28 38.82 7.69 -20.65
C PRO A 28 38.21 6.29 -20.52
N MET A 29 39.01 5.21 -20.55
CA MET A 29 38.46 3.86 -20.32
C MET A 29 38.08 3.62 -18.86
N GLY A 30 38.81 4.22 -17.91
CA GLY A 30 38.40 4.25 -16.50
C GLY A 30 37.01 4.85 -16.32
N CYS A 31 36.76 6.03 -16.94
CA CYS A 31 35.48 6.72 -16.89
C CYS A 31 34.34 5.83 -17.42
N LEU A 32 34.54 5.25 -18.60
CA LEU A 32 33.54 4.43 -19.26
C LEU A 32 33.19 3.19 -18.44
N ALA A 33 34.19 2.52 -17.87
CA ALA A 33 33.97 1.34 -17.03
C ALA A 33 33.21 1.69 -15.74
N GLY A 34 33.60 2.78 -15.06
CA GLY A 34 32.91 3.24 -13.86
C GLY A 34 31.45 3.60 -14.12
N LEU A 35 31.18 4.37 -15.20
CA LEU A 35 29.81 4.73 -15.59
C LEU A 35 28.98 3.50 -15.97
N GLY A 36 29.58 2.52 -16.66
CA GLY A 36 28.94 1.25 -16.98
C GLY A 36 28.55 0.46 -15.73
N GLY A 37 29.45 0.35 -14.75
CA GLY A 37 29.16 -0.34 -13.48
C GLY A 37 28.11 0.36 -12.63
N LEU A 38 28.12 1.70 -12.60
CA LEU A 38 27.08 2.50 -11.96
C LEU A 38 25.71 2.25 -12.61
N ALA A 39 25.63 2.24 -13.95
CA ALA A 39 24.39 1.97 -14.68
C ALA A 39 23.81 0.58 -14.33
N VAL A 40 24.67 -0.44 -14.26
CA VAL A 40 24.27 -1.80 -13.85
C VAL A 40 23.73 -1.80 -12.41
N ALA A 41 24.41 -1.12 -11.48
CA ALA A 41 23.96 -1.03 -10.09
C ALA A 41 22.57 -0.36 -9.98
N VAL A 42 22.32 0.71 -10.74
CA VAL A 42 21.02 1.39 -10.79
C VAL A 42 19.92 0.47 -11.33
N VAL A 43 20.19 -0.27 -12.41
CA VAL A 43 19.22 -1.23 -12.98
C VAL A 43 18.87 -2.33 -11.98
N ILE A 44 19.87 -2.86 -11.26
CA ILE A 44 19.65 -3.88 -10.22
C ILE A 44 18.81 -3.33 -9.07
N LEU A 45 19.11 -2.13 -8.58
CA LEU A 45 18.35 -1.50 -7.50
C LEU A 45 16.91 -1.21 -7.92
N TRP A 46 16.71 -0.71 -9.13
CA TRP A 46 15.38 -0.49 -9.69
C TRP A 46 14.61 -1.81 -9.81
N TRP A 47 15.24 -2.87 -10.34
CA TRP A 47 14.64 -4.21 -10.41
C TRP A 47 14.25 -4.75 -9.03
N LEU A 48 15.13 -4.64 -8.03
CA LEU A 48 14.85 -5.07 -6.67
C LEU A 48 13.71 -4.28 -6.02
N SER A 49 13.64 -2.96 -6.26
CA SER A 49 12.53 -2.12 -5.80
C SER A 49 11.21 -2.60 -6.40
N VAL A 50 11.17 -2.78 -7.72
CA VAL A 50 9.99 -3.28 -8.44
C VAL A 50 9.58 -4.66 -7.92
N GLN A 51 10.54 -5.57 -7.67
CA GLN A 51 10.24 -6.90 -7.13
C GLN A 51 9.69 -6.85 -5.71
N GLN A 52 10.23 -5.97 -4.86
CA GLN A 52 9.76 -5.82 -3.49
C GLN A 52 8.33 -5.25 -3.44
N ASP A 53 8.01 -4.31 -4.33
CA ASP A 53 6.67 -3.75 -4.46
C ASP A 53 5.65 -4.79 -4.93
N ARG A 54 6.03 -5.64 -5.89
CA ARG A 54 5.21 -6.77 -6.35
C ARG A 54 4.94 -7.76 -5.22
N TYR A 55 5.96 -8.12 -4.45
CA TYR A 55 5.80 -9.03 -3.32
C TYR A 55 4.85 -8.48 -2.24
N ARG A 56 4.95 -7.18 -1.93
CA ARG A 56 4.04 -6.51 -0.97
C ARG A 56 2.60 -6.48 -1.50
N ALA A 57 2.42 -6.14 -2.78
CA ALA A 57 1.10 -6.13 -3.41
C ALA A 57 0.47 -7.53 -3.42
N ASP A 58 1.25 -8.57 -3.74
CA ASP A 58 0.78 -9.95 -3.74
C ASP A 58 0.43 -10.44 -2.32
N ALA A 59 1.24 -10.08 -1.32
CA ALA A 59 0.94 -10.41 0.07
C ALA A 59 -0.36 -9.75 0.54
N GLN A 60 -0.57 -8.48 0.20
CA GLN A 60 -1.82 -7.78 0.51
C GLN A 60 -3.01 -8.41 -0.23
N ARG A 61 -2.87 -8.68 -1.53
CA ARG A 61 -3.92 -9.35 -2.31
C ARG A 61 -4.29 -10.72 -1.75
N ARG A 62 -3.32 -11.50 -1.26
CA ARG A 62 -3.58 -12.78 -0.60
C ARG A 62 -4.37 -12.62 0.70
N ARG A 63 -4.05 -11.60 1.50
CA ARG A 63 -4.81 -11.27 2.72
C ARG A 63 -6.23 -10.83 2.36
N ASP A 64 -6.37 -9.93 1.39
CA ASP A 64 -7.68 -9.45 0.93
C ASP A 64 -8.54 -10.62 0.44
N LEU A 65 -8.00 -11.53 -0.37
CA LEU A 65 -8.72 -12.72 -0.82
C LEU A 65 -9.08 -13.68 0.32
N LYS A 66 -8.24 -13.79 1.34
CA LYS A 66 -8.54 -14.60 2.54
C LYS A 66 -9.72 -14.00 3.30
N TYR A 67 -9.71 -12.69 3.55
CA TYR A 67 -10.82 -12.00 4.20
C TYR A 67 -12.09 -12.11 3.35
N ALA A 68 -12.02 -11.79 2.06
CA ALA A 68 -13.14 -11.81 1.13
C ALA A 68 -13.86 -13.18 1.02
N ARG A 69 -13.11 -14.28 1.23
CA ARG A 69 -13.64 -15.65 1.24
C ARG A 69 -14.18 -16.10 2.60
N SER A 70 -14.14 -15.26 3.61
CA SER A 70 -14.64 -15.61 4.95
C SER A 70 -16.15 -15.82 4.92
N GLY A 71 -16.60 -16.98 5.40
CA GLY A 71 -18.03 -17.24 5.60
C GLY A 71 -18.58 -16.55 6.85
N LEU A 72 -19.91 -16.48 6.98
CA LEU A 72 -20.60 -15.80 8.08
C LEU A 72 -20.09 -16.19 9.48
N ARG A 73 -19.87 -17.49 9.74
CA ARG A 73 -19.33 -17.96 11.04
C ARG A 73 -17.95 -17.42 11.39
N ALA A 74 -17.12 -17.13 10.39
CA ALA A 74 -15.80 -16.54 10.61
C ALA A 74 -15.95 -15.04 10.89
N ILE A 75 -16.84 -14.37 10.15
CA ILE A 75 -17.17 -12.95 10.33
C ILE A 75 -17.72 -12.69 11.74
N ASP A 76 -18.61 -13.55 12.25
CA ASP A 76 -19.18 -13.43 13.59
C ASP A 76 -18.14 -13.43 14.72
N ARG A 77 -16.97 -14.05 14.47
CA ARG A 77 -15.86 -14.17 15.42
C ARG A 77 -14.81 -13.06 15.28
N MET A 78 -14.92 -12.21 14.26
CA MET A 78 -14.01 -11.09 14.06
C MET A 78 -14.19 -10.03 15.15
N SER A 79 -13.10 -9.41 15.55
CA SER A 79 -13.12 -8.12 16.25
C SER A 79 -13.65 -7.00 15.34
N GLY A 80 -13.93 -5.82 15.90
CA GLY A 80 -14.35 -4.65 15.11
C GLY A 80 -13.32 -4.29 14.03
N THR A 81 -12.04 -4.23 14.40
CA THR A 81 -10.95 -3.94 13.47
C THR A 81 -10.76 -5.01 12.40
N GLU A 82 -10.93 -6.29 12.74
CA GLU A 82 -10.90 -7.36 11.73
C GLU A 82 -12.10 -7.27 10.77
N PHE A 83 -13.26 -6.84 11.27
CA PHE A 83 -14.44 -6.60 10.43
C PHE A 83 -14.25 -5.40 9.49
N GLU A 84 -13.65 -4.31 9.96
CA GLU A 84 -13.25 -3.18 9.08
C GLU A 84 -12.31 -3.64 7.97
N GLU A 85 -11.28 -4.44 8.30
CA GLU A 85 -10.36 -4.99 7.29
C GLU A 85 -11.05 -5.97 6.34
N PHE A 86 -12.03 -6.74 6.83
CA PHE A 86 -12.88 -7.58 5.98
C PHE A 86 -13.68 -6.75 4.97
N VAL A 87 -14.33 -5.67 5.42
CA VAL A 87 -15.09 -4.76 4.53
C VAL A 87 -14.14 -4.08 3.53
N ALA A 88 -12.97 -3.64 3.99
CA ALA A 88 -11.94 -3.07 3.13
C ALA A 88 -11.49 -4.06 2.05
N ALA A 89 -11.24 -5.32 2.42
CA ALA A 89 -10.87 -6.39 1.50
C ALA A 89 -11.96 -6.64 0.44
N GLN A 90 -13.24 -6.69 0.84
CA GLN A 90 -14.37 -6.86 -0.08
C GLN A 90 -14.42 -5.72 -1.11
N LEU A 91 -14.26 -4.47 -0.65
CA LEU A 91 -14.24 -3.29 -1.52
C LEU A 91 -13.03 -3.30 -2.48
N ARG A 92 -11.84 -3.66 -1.99
CA ARG A 92 -10.64 -3.79 -2.83
C ARG A 92 -10.80 -4.87 -3.90
N VAL A 93 -11.38 -6.03 -3.55
CA VAL A 93 -11.69 -7.11 -4.50
C VAL A 93 -12.73 -6.66 -5.54
N ALA A 94 -13.68 -5.80 -5.16
CA ALA A 94 -14.63 -5.16 -6.09
C ALA A 94 -14.02 -4.02 -6.94
N GLY A 95 -12.72 -3.75 -6.79
CA GLY A 95 -11.97 -2.77 -7.57
C GLY A 95 -12.02 -1.34 -7.04
N TYR A 96 -12.37 -1.13 -5.77
CA TYR A 96 -12.26 0.17 -5.12
C TYR A 96 -10.84 0.38 -4.57
N SER A 97 -10.36 1.62 -4.64
CA SER A 97 -9.24 2.06 -3.81
C SER A 97 -9.75 2.39 -2.41
N VAL A 98 -9.20 1.76 -1.37
CA VAL A 98 -9.71 1.87 0.01
C VAL A 98 -8.63 2.40 0.93
N THR A 99 -8.93 3.50 1.61
CA THR A 99 -8.06 4.14 2.61
C THR A 99 -8.75 4.09 3.97
N PRO A 100 -8.18 3.39 4.97
CA PRO A 100 -8.63 3.50 6.36
C PRO A 100 -8.40 4.93 6.87
N THR A 101 -9.36 5.48 7.60
CA THR A 101 -9.29 6.85 8.17
C THR A 101 -8.51 6.88 9.49
N GLY A 102 -8.59 5.82 10.29
CA GLY A 102 -7.76 5.54 11.46
C GLY A 102 -7.96 6.47 12.66
N GLY A 103 -8.43 5.92 13.78
CA GLY A 103 -8.29 6.48 15.13
C GLY A 103 -9.05 7.77 15.45
N THR A 104 -8.77 8.36 16.62
CA THR A 104 -9.45 9.56 17.15
C THR A 104 -9.55 10.70 16.14
N GLY A 105 -10.77 11.18 15.89
CA GLY A 105 -11.02 12.27 14.95
C GLY A 105 -11.46 11.83 13.55
N ASP A 106 -11.85 10.56 13.38
CA ASP A 106 -12.37 9.96 12.14
C ASP A 106 -13.80 10.38 11.78
N TYR A 107 -14.45 11.19 12.63
CA TYR A 107 -15.84 11.64 12.47
C TYR A 107 -16.85 10.50 12.25
N GLY A 108 -16.53 9.29 12.73
CA GLY A 108 -17.35 8.10 12.54
C GLY A 108 -17.37 7.57 11.11
N VAL A 109 -16.26 7.70 10.38
CA VAL A 109 -15.99 7.01 9.11
C VAL A 109 -14.80 6.09 9.34
N ASP A 110 -14.90 4.81 9.05
CA ASP A 110 -13.78 3.86 9.25
C ASP A 110 -12.97 3.67 7.97
N LEU A 111 -13.63 3.73 6.81
CA LEU A 111 -13.00 3.56 5.50
C LEU A 111 -13.49 4.61 4.51
N ILE A 112 -12.59 5.05 3.63
CA ILE A 112 -12.90 5.83 2.44
C ILE A 112 -12.65 4.95 1.22
N ALA A 113 -13.67 4.74 0.39
CA ALA A 113 -13.58 3.91 -0.81
C ALA A 113 -13.83 4.75 -2.07
N SER A 114 -12.93 4.68 -3.05
CA SER A 114 -13.00 5.47 -4.28
C SER A 114 -12.96 4.59 -5.53
N LYS A 115 -13.85 4.85 -6.49
CA LYS A 115 -13.90 4.18 -7.81
C LYS A 115 -14.73 5.00 -8.78
N ASP A 116 -14.24 5.21 -10.01
CA ASP A 116 -15.00 5.81 -11.11
C ASP A 116 -15.71 7.14 -10.76
N GLY A 117 -15.03 8.05 -10.06
CA GLY A 117 -15.57 9.35 -9.62
C GLY A 117 -16.49 9.27 -8.38
N VAL A 118 -16.78 8.06 -7.89
CA VAL A 118 -17.46 7.83 -6.61
C VAL A 118 -16.43 7.84 -5.49
N ARG A 119 -16.73 8.55 -4.39
CA ARG A 119 -15.95 8.56 -3.16
C ARG A 119 -16.89 8.36 -1.98
N MET A 120 -16.83 7.19 -1.36
CA MET A 120 -17.75 6.73 -0.33
C MET A 120 -17.11 6.78 1.04
N ALA A 121 -17.81 7.32 2.03
CA ALA A 121 -17.51 7.14 3.44
C ALA A 121 -18.23 5.87 3.92
N VAL A 122 -17.48 4.95 4.53
CA VAL A 122 -17.99 3.67 5.02
C VAL A 122 -17.78 3.59 6.51
N GLN A 123 -18.84 3.25 7.23
CA GLN A 123 -18.84 3.03 8.68
C GLN A 123 -19.23 1.57 8.93
N CYS A 124 -18.38 0.86 9.65
CA CYS A 124 -18.44 -0.56 9.89
C CYS A 124 -18.96 -0.79 11.32
N LYS A 125 -20.09 -1.48 11.45
CA LYS A 125 -20.71 -1.79 12.72
C LYS A 125 -20.96 -3.29 12.82
N ARG A 126 -20.00 -4.02 13.38
CA ARG A 126 -20.19 -5.44 13.70
C ARG A 126 -21.10 -5.61 14.92
N LEU A 127 -22.41 -5.59 14.72
CA LEU A 127 -23.43 -5.65 15.78
C LEU A 127 -24.37 -6.85 15.59
N ALA A 128 -24.75 -7.50 16.70
CA ALA A 128 -25.78 -8.55 16.68
C ALA A 128 -27.22 -7.98 16.61
N LYS A 129 -27.36 -6.65 16.73
CA LYS A 129 -28.64 -5.94 16.76
C LYS A 129 -28.70 -4.96 15.59
N ALA A 130 -29.91 -4.49 15.28
CA ALA A 130 -30.12 -3.48 14.25
C ALA A 130 -29.23 -2.25 14.44
N VAL A 131 -28.73 -1.72 13.33
CA VAL A 131 -27.91 -0.50 13.29
C VAL A 131 -28.76 0.68 13.76
N GLY A 132 -28.28 1.37 14.80
CA GLY A 132 -28.93 2.57 15.31
C GLY A 132 -28.75 3.79 14.40
N VAL A 133 -29.68 4.74 14.47
CA VAL A 133 -29.64 5.99 13.68
C VAL A 133 -28.34 6.78 13.85
N ALA A 134 -27.70 6.67 15.02
CA ALA A 134 -26.44 7.35 15.32
C ALA A 134 -25.33 6.98 14.32
N ALA A 135 -25.19 5.70 13.94
CA ALA A 135 -24.18 5.27 12.98
C ALA A 135 -24.41 5.89 11.58
N VAL A 136 -25.68 6.02 11.18
CA VAL A 136 -26.07 6.66 9.93
C VAL A 136 -25.77 8.16 9.97
N GLN A 137 -26.12 8.84 11.07
CA GLN A 137 -25.84 10.26 11.25
C GLN A 137 -24.35 10.58 11.27
N GLN A 138 -23.56 9.73 11.92
CA GLN A 138 -22.10 9.84 11.99
C GLN A 138 -21.49 9.75 10.59
N VAL A 139 -21.78 8.69 9.83
CA VAL A 139 -21.19 8.52 8.50
C VAL A 139 -21.62 9.63 7.53
N VAL A 140 -22.86 10.12 7.63
CA VAL A 140 -23.34 11.26 6.82
C VAL A 140 -22.56 12.53 7.14
N SER A 141 -22.33 12.81 8.42
CA SER A 141 -21.56 13.97 8.85
C SER A 141 -20.09 13.84 8.48
N GLY A 142 -19.48 12.67 8.72
CA GLY A 142 -18.08 12.40 8.40
C GLY A 142 -17.81 12.37 6.89
N ALA A 143 -18.78 11.97 6.07
CA ALA A 143 -18.66 12.06 4.61
C ALA A 143 -18.39 13.50 4.15
N LEU A 144 -19.06 14.49 4.75
CA LEU A 144 -18.82 15.90 4.43
C LEU A 144 -17.40 16.32 4.82
N GLN A 145 -16.93 15.93 6.00
CA GLN A 145 -15.57 16.24 6.48
C GLN A 145 -14.49 15.66 5.56
N HIS A 146 -14.73 14.46 5.04
CA HIS A 146 -13.79 13.81 4.14
C HIS A 146 -13.99 14.17 2.67
N GLY A 147 -15.04 14.88 2.26
CA GLY A 147 -15.34 15.15 0.84
C GLY A 147 -15.84 13.92 0.08
N CYS A 148 -16.56 13.02 0.75
CA CYS A 148 -17.24 11.89 0.14
C CYS A 148 -18.61 12.30 -0.42
N ASN A 149 -18.99 11.73 -1.57
CA ASN A 149 -20.28 11.96 -2.24
C ASN A 149 -21.28 10.82 -2.02
N ARG A 150 -20.89 9.77 -1.30
CA ARG A 150 -21.74 8.65 -0.90
C ARG A 150 -21.43 8.22 0.53
N THR A 151 -22.42 7.65 1.19
CA THR A 151 -22.34 7.15 2.56
C THR A 151 -22.83 5.71 2.59
N VAL A 152 -22.14 4.86 3.36
CA VAL A 152 -22.47 3.44 3.51
C VAL A 152 -22.29 3.05 4.96
N VAL A 153 -23.25 2.30 5.51
CA VAL A 153 -23.07 1.58 6.77
C VAL A 153 -23.10 0.09 6.48
N VAL A 154 -22.10 -0.63 6.97
CA VAL A 154 -21.98 -2.09 6.82
C VAL A 154 -22.12 -2.73 8.18
N THR A 155 -22.93 -3.78 8.28
CA THR A 155 -23.22 -4.51 9.53
C THR A 155 -23.23 -6.00 9.33
#